data_AF-A0A845XBD3-F1
#
_entry.id   AF-A0A845XBD3-F1
#
_cell.length_a   1.000
_cell.length_b   1.000
_cell.length_c   1.000
_cell.angle_alpha   90.00
_cell.angle_beta   90.00
_cell.angle_gamma   90.00
#
_symmetry.space_group_name_H-M   'P 1'
#
loop_
_entity.id
_entity.type
_entity.pdbx_description
1 polymer ?
#
loop_
_entity_poly.entity_id
_entity_poly.type
_entity_poly.pdbx_seq_one_letter_code
_entity_poly.pdbx_strand_id
1 'polypeptide(L)'
;MKKQYCKTSEEIIRILPDIGAALVTDRIAVDGERVGYMTRLDSHNQADSGWVFYAGDETQEYLDDSRNTSVMALNTIANFDFSILPFLMFPPGTQVERSKNGELQAIGAQDNEPNIRFLLPAFPGLNRLTQSWEVQIQEHLLRRIEKGELIMWRPGLTFYVTCFVSNDQDERALVADFMTDISKNAENLFVERSRSFTQIRYDLIESVEGQEQKGVYISGFSDGNVIHIAAYYDQEPERTIIQSFARSLRFRS
;
A
#
# COMPACT_ATOMS: atom_id res chain seq x y z
N MET A 1 -32.89 17.61 -8.24
CA MET A 1 -32.99 16.15 -8.04
C MET A 1 -31.73 15.70 -7.33
N LYS A 2 -31.80 14.73 -6.39
CA LYS A 2 -30.61 14.21 -5.72
C LYS A 2 -29.86 13.30 -6.69
N LYS A 3 -28.53 13.45 -6.83
CA LYS A 3 -27.71 12.54 -7.64
C LYS A 3 -27.77 11.12 -7.05
N GLN A 4 -27.87 10.12 -7.93
CA GLN A 4 -27.80 8.71 -7.56
C GLN A 4 -26.45 8.18 -8.00
N TYR A 5 -25.55 7.93 -7.05
CA TYR A 5 -24.20 7.46 -7.35
C TYR A 5 -24.17 5.97 -7.72
N CYS A 6 -23.16 5.56 -8.50
CA CYS A 6 -22.98 4.20 -8.97
C CYS A 6 -22.65 3.21 -7.84
N LYS A 7 -22.18 3.71 -6.69
CA LYS A 7 -22.02 2.94 -5.44
C LYS A 7 -22.67 3.66 -4.26
N THR A 8 -23.21 2.86 -3.36
CA THR A 8 -23.71 3.29 -2.05
C THR A 8 -22.58 3.49 -1.05
N SER A 9 -22.85 4.17 0.07
CA SER A 9 -21.87 4.36 1.15
C SER A 9 -21.39 3.03 1.75
N GLU A 10 -22.27 2.03 1.80
CA GLU A 10 -22.02 0.70 2.35
C GLU A 10 -21.05 -0.12 1.47
N GLU A 11 -20.98 0.19 0.18
CA GLU A 11 -20.07 -0.45 -0.77
C GLU A 11 -18.68 0.21 -0.80
N ILE A 12 -18.52 1.40 -0.20
CA ILE A 12 -17.24 2.10 -0.15
C ILE A 12 -16.42 1.56 1.01
N ILE A 13 -15.29 0.92 0.68
CA ILE A 13 -14.31 0.46 1.66
C ILE A 13 -13.16 1.45 1.78
N ARG A 14 -12.48 1.45 2.93
CA ARG A 14 -11.31 2.29 3.18
C ARG A 14 -10.09 1.68 2.50
N ILE A 15 -9.64 2.21 1.37
CA ILE A 15 -8.48 1.69 0.62
C ILE A 15 -7.30 2.67 0.56
N LEU A 16 -7.52 3.91 1.01
CA LEU A 16 -6.51 4.96 1.10
C LEU A 16 -6.54 5.61 2.47
N PRO A 17 -5.44 6.21 2.96
CA PRO A 17 -5.50 7.19 4.03
C PRO A 17 -6.29 8.44 3.57
N ASP A 18 -6.49 9.39 4.48
CA ASP A 18 -7.14 10.65 4.09
C ASP A 18 -6.09 11.52 3.40
N ILE A 19 -6.23 11.64 2.09
CA ILE A 19 -5.31 12.37 1.20
C ILE A 19 -6.05 13.42 0.39
N GLY A 20 -7.22 13.85 0.88
CA GLY A 20 -8.04 14.89 0.29
C GLY A 20 -9.09 14.39 -0.69
N ALA A 21 -9.76 15.37 -1.30
CA ALA A 21 -10.83 15.22 -2.25
C ALA A 21 -10.42 15.70 -3.64
N ALA A 22 -11.22 15.36 -4.62
CA ALA A 22 -10.98 15.68 -6.02
C ALA A 22 -12.31 15.93 -6.74
N LEU A 23 -12.21 16.62 -7.87
CA LEU A 23 -13.31 16.73 -8.82
C LEU A 23 -13.42 15.45 -9.64
N VAL A 24 -14.64 14.97 -9.83
CA VAL A 24 -14.93 13.78 -10.64
C VAL A 24 -16.22 14.01 -11.43
N THR A 25 -16.24 13.58 -12.69
CA THR A 25 -17.45 13.68 -13.54
C THR A 25 -18.49 12.64 -13.17
N ASP A 26 -19.75 12.94 -13.47
CA ASP A 26 -20.87 12.01 -13.26
C ASP A 26 -20.80 10.79 -14.20
N ARG A 27 -20.05 10.84 -15.32
CA ARG A 27 -19.75 9.63 -16.10
C ARG A 27 -19.11 8.55 -15.22
N ILE A 28 -18.21 8.94 -14.32
CA ILE A 28 -17.61 8.01 -13.35
C ILE A 28 -18.54 7.82 -12.14
N ALA A 29 -18.93 8.92 -11.49
CA ALA A 29 -19.58 8.86 -10.17
C ALA A 29 -21.04 8.38 -10.20
N VAL A 30 -21.75 8.56 -11.31
CA VAL A 30 -23.17 8.22 -11.50
C VAL A 30 -23.32 7.09 -12.50
N ASP A 31 -22.72 7.20 -13.69
CA ASP A 31 -22.88 6.20 -14.75
C ASP A 31 -21.99 4.96 -14.53
N GLY A 32 -20.98 5.05 -13.65
CA GLY A 32 -20.11 3.94 -13.29
C GLY A 32 -19.02 3.65 -14.32
N GLU A 33 -18.71 4.59 -15.21
CA GLU A 33 -17.61 4.47 -16.15
C GLU A 33 -16.26 4.45 -15.42
N ARG A 34 -15.28 3.83 -16.07
CA ARG A 34 -13.90 3.82 -15.58
C ARG A 34 -13.24 5.16 -15.83
N VAL A 35 -12.23 5.49 -15.02
CA VAL A 35 -11.40 6.68 -15.27
C VAL A 35 -10.64 6.48 -16.58
N GLY A 36 -10.93 7.29 -17.60
CA GLY A 36 -10.21 7.28 -18.88
C GLY A 36 -9.13 8.34 -18.97
N TYR A 37 -9.28 9.44 -18.23
CA TYR A 37 -8.29 10.51 -18.14
C TYR A 37 -8.33 11.17 -16.77
N MET A 38 -7.17 11.55 -16.25
CA MET A 38 -7.07 12.35 -15.03
C MET A 38 -5.88 13.30 -15.08
N THR A 39 -6.01 14.44 -14.43
CA THR A 39 -4.96 15.45 -14.35
C THR A 39 -4.84 15.97 -12.93
N ARG A 40 -3.62 16.33 -12.51
CA ARG A 40 -3.37 16.96 -11.21
C ARG A 40 -3.00 18.42 -11.41
N LEU A 41 -3.80 19.31 -10.84
CA LEU A 41 -3.57 20.74 -10.77
C LEU A 41 -2.99 21.12 -9.41
N ASP A 42 -2.64 22.40 -9.25
CA ASP A 42 -2.30 22.94 -7.94
C ASP A 42 -3.52 22.90 -7.01
N SER A 43 -3.32 22.38 -5.80
CA SER A 43 -4.36 22.32 -4.78
C SER A 43 -4.81 23.72 -4.36
N HIS A 44 -6.11 23.95 -4.26
CA HIS A 44 -6.65 25.22 -3.77
C HIS A 44 -6.57 25.37 -2.24
N ASN A 45 -6.58 24.26 -1.50
CA ASN A 45 -6.49 24.22 -0.04
C ASN A 45 -6.06 22.81 0.44
N GLN A 46 -5.92 22.61 1.75
CA GLN A 46 -5.44 21.33 2.32
C GLN A 46 -6.36 20.13 2.06
N ALA A 47 -7.66 20.35 1.86
CA ALA A 47 -8.62 19.28 1.58
C ALA A 47 -8.71 18.96 0.08
N ASP A 48 -8.21 19.86 -0.78
CA ASP A 48 -8.15 19.66 -2.22
C ASP A 48 -6.85 18.94 -2.61
N SER A 49 -6.98 17.74 -3.17
CA SER A 49 -5.83 16.96 -3.62
C SER A 49 -5.20 17.50 -4.91
N GLY A 50 -5.92 18.35 -5.64
CA GLY A 50 -5.58 18.85 -6.97
C GLY A 50 -5.98 17.90 -8.11
N TRP A 51 -6.43 16.68 -7.82
CA TRP A 51 -6.84 15.75 -8.87
C TRP A 51 -8.20 16.11 -9.48
N VAL A 52 -8.31 15.87 -10.79
CA VAL A 52 -9.57 15.92 -11.54
C VAL A 52 -9.69 14.67 -12.40
N PHE A 53 -10.83 13.99 -12.32
CA PHE A 53 -11.07 12.68 -12.96
C PHE A 53 -12.20 12.72 -13.99
N TYR A 54 -11.94 12.11 -15.15
CA TYR A 54 -12.83 12.06 -16.31
C TYR A 54 -12.93 10.62 -16.84
N ALA A 55 -14.09 10.27 -17.41
CA ALA A 55 -14.25 9.02 -18.15
C ALA A 55 -13.52 9.07 -19.51
N GLY A 56 -13.27 10.27 -20.03
CA GLY A 56 -12.54 10.53 -21.28
C GLY A 56 -13.45 10.68 -22.51
N ASP A 57 -14.76 10.52 -22.36
CA ASP A 57 -15.78 10.69 -23.40
C ASP A 57 -16.64 11.94 -23.21
N GLU A 58 -16.36 12.76 -22.19
CA GLU A 58 -17.09 14.00 -21.92
C GLU A 58 -16.88 15.05 -23.03
N THR A 59 -17.97 15.64 -23.52
CA THR A 59 -17.90 16.80 -24.43
C THR A 59 -17.70 18.10 -23.67
N GLN A 60 -17.30 19.17 -24.37
CA GLN A 60 -17.18 20.49 -23.76
C GLN A 60 -18.53 20.97 -23.21
N GLU A 61 -19.64 20.78 -23.92
CA GLU A 61 -20.96 21.18 -23.41
C GLU A 61 -21.34 20.42 -22.13
N TYR A 62 -20.91 19.16 -22.00
CA TYR A 62 -21.11 18.38 -20.78
C TYR A 62 -20.28 18.92 -19.62
N LEU A 63 -19.01 19.28 -19.86
CA LEU A 63 -18.10 19.82 -18.85
C LEU A 63 -18.46 21.25 -18.41
N ASP A 64 -19.09 22.03 -19.28
CA ASP A 64 -19.55 23.40 -18.99
C ASP A 64 -20.72 23.44 -17.99
N ASP A 65 -21.45 22.33 -17.81
CA ASP A 65 -22.50 22.22 -16.81
C ASP A 65 -21.95 21.70 -15.48
N SER A 66 -21.84 22.60 -14.49
CA SER A 66 -21.36 22.27 -13.15
C SER A 66 -22.19 21.20 -12.42
N ARG A 67 -23.41 20.89 -12.89
CA ARG A 67 -24.22 19.80 -12.35
C ARG A 67 -23.68 18.43 -12.73
N ASN A 68 -22.81 18.32 -13.73
CA ASN A 68 -22.23 17.06 -14.20
C ASN A 68 -20.94 16.66 -13.48
N THR A 69 -20.53 17.41 -12.46
CA THR A 69 -19.34 17.10 -11.65
C THR A 69 -19.68 17.04 -10.17
N SER A 70 -18.85 16.33 -9.42
CA SER A 70 -18.95 16.18 -7.97
C SER A 70 -17.57 16.32 -7.33
N VAL A 71 -17.51 16.82 -6.10
CA VAL A 71 -16.30 16.76 -5.27
C VAL A 71 -16.43 15.56 -4.34
N MET A 72 -15.46 14.65 -4.38
CA MET A 72 -15.48 13.41 -3.59
C MET A 72 -14.10 13.13 -3.01
N ALA A 73 -14.05 12.48 -1.84
CA ALA A 73 -12.80 11.99 -1.28
C ALA A 73 -12.10 11.05 -2.27
N LEU A 74 -10.76 11.12 -2.35
CA LEU A 74 -9.99 10.22 -3.21
C LEU A 74 -10.24 8.74 -2.89
N ASN A 75 -10.49 8.42 -1.61
CA ASN A 75 -10.92 7.08 -1.22
C ASN A 75 -12.18 6.61 -1.96
N THR A 76 -13.17 7.49 -2.10
CA THR A 76 -14.42 7.17 -2.79
C THR A 76 -14.19 6.95 -4.29
N ILE A 77 -13.45 7.84 -4.93
CA ILE A 77 -13.15 7.74 -6.37
C ILE A 77 -12.32 6.48 -6.66
N ALA A 78 -11.37 6.14 -5.79
CA ALA A 78 -10.58 4.92 -5.93
C ALA A 78 -11.42 3.64 -5.76
N ASN A 79 -12.58 3.69 -5.08
CA ASN A 79 -13.53 2.57 -5.06
C ASN A 79 -14.33 2.43 -6.36
N PHE A 80 -14.41 3.48 -7.19
CA PHE A 80 -14.98 3.40 -8.55
C PHE A 80 -13.98 2.77 -9.52
N ASP A 81 -12.70 3.14 -9.42
CA ASP A 81 -11.64 2.53 -10.22
C ASP A 81 -10.31 2.41 -9.46
N PHE A 82 -9.99 1.19 -8.99
CA PHE A 82 -8.75 0.90 -8.27
C PHE A 82 -7.48 1.15 -9.09
N SER A 83 -7.56 1.22 -10.42
CA SER A 83 -6.37 1.41 -11.25
C SER A 83 -5.71 2.78 -11.08
N ILE A 84 -6.38 3.74 -10.43
CA ILE A 84 -5.80 5.06 -10.14
C ILE A 84 -4.79 5.04 -8.98
N LEU A 85 -4.84 4.03 -8.10
CA LEU A 85 -4.06 4.00 -6.85
C LEU A 85 -2.55 4.29 -7.02
N PRO A 86 -1.85 3.74 -8.02
CA PRO A 86 -0.41 3.99 -8.20
C PRO A 86 -0.06 5.43 -8.56
N PHE A 87 -1.04 6.22 -9.03
CA PHE A 87 -0.81 7.55 -9.57
C PHE A 87 -1.11 8.69 -8.59
N LEU A 88 -1.85 8.44 -7.51
CA LEU A 88 -2.42 9.49 -6.66
C LEU A 88 -1.38 10.40 -5.97
N MET A 89 -0.13 9.96 -5.89
CA MET A 89 0.98 10.71 -5.29
C MET A 89 1.86 11.43 -6.30
N PHE A 90 1.59 11.35 -7.61
CA PHE A 90 2.30 12.12 -8.63
C PHE A 90 2.12 13.63 -8.42
N PRO A 91 3.13 14.48 -8.72
CA PRO A 91 3.05 15.92 -8.46
C PRO A 91 2.01 16.65 -9.34
N PRO A 92 1.59 17.87 -8.96
CA PRO A 92 0.85 18.77 -9.85
C PRO A 92 1.53 18.92 -11.23
N GLY A 93 0.73 19.10 -12.27
CA GLY A 93 1.15 19.06 -13.67
C GLY A 93 1.09 17.67 -14.31
N THR A 94 0.83 16.62 -13.53
CA THR A 94 0.74 15.24 -14.04
C THR A 94 -0.57 15.02 -14.79
N GLN A 95 -0.49 14.34 -15.93
CA GLN A 95 -1.63 13.83 -16.68
C GLN A 95 -1.50 12.32 -16.83
N VAL A 96 -2.63 11.60 -16.75
CA VAL A 96 -2.68 10.14 -16.89
C VAL A 96 -3.83 9.78 -17.80
N GLU A 97 -3.58 8.94 -18.80
CA GLU A 97 -4.58 8.46 -19.75
C GLU A 97 -4.73 6.94 -19.72
N ARG A 98 -5.92 6.46 -20.01
CA ARG A 98 -6.17 5.03 -20.21
C ARG A 98 -5.90 4.69 -21.67
N SER A 99 -4.90 3.85 -21.88
CA SER A 99 -4.56 3.32 -23.20
C SER A 99 -5.67 2.44 -23.79
N LYS A 100 -5.58 2.14 -25.09
CA LYS A 100 -6.48 1.21 -25.78
C LYS A 100 -6.50 -0.21 -25.20
N ASN A 101 -5.44 -0.59 -24.49
CA ASN A 101 -5.34 -1.87 -23.80
C ASN A 101 -6.02 -1.86 -22.41
N GLY A 102 -6.58 -0.71 -22.01
CA GLY A 102 -7.28 -0.55 -20.73
C GLY A 102 -6.38 -0.23 -19.55
N GLU A 103 -5.09 0.03 -19.76
CA GLU A 103 -4.12 0.38 -18.71
C GLU A 103 -3.93 1.90 -18.62
N LEU A 104 -3.87 2.44 -17.40
CA LEU A 104 -3.54 3.84 -17.15
C LEU A 104 -2.03 4.07 -17.27
N GLN A 105 -1.63 5.17 -17.89
CA GLN A 105 -0.24 5.57 -18.09
C GLN A 105 -0.07 7.08 -17.91
N ALA A 106 0.98 7.49 -17.21
CA ALA A 106 1.30 8.90 -17.04
C ALA A 106 1.92 9.46 -18.33
N ILE A 107 1.48 10.64 -18.76
CA ILE A 107 1.94 11.31 -19.98
C ILE A 107 3.09 12.25 -19.61
N GLY A 108 4.26 12.07 -20.24
CA GLY A 108 5.39 13.01 -20.14
C GLY A 108 6.07 13.09 -18.76
N ALA A 109 5.73 12.21 -17.82
CA ALA A 109 6.18 12.27 -16.43
C ALA A 109 7.29 11.24 -16.07
N GLN A 110 8.09 10.79 -17.04
CA GLN A 110 9.06 9.70 -16.83
C GLN A 110 10.08 9.98 -15.71
N ASP A 111 10.43 11.24 -15.47
CA ASP A 111 11.40 11.63 -14.44
C ASP A 111 10.76 11.95 -13.07
N ASN A 112 9.44 11.82 -12.93
CA ASN A 112 8.67 12.26 -11.75
C ASN A 112 7.93 11.12 -11.04
N GLU A 113 8.49 9.90 -11.03
CA GLU A 113 7.86 8.81 -10.26
C GLU A 113 7.74 9.18 -8.77
N PRO A 114 6.57 9.00 -8.16
CA PRO A 114 6.38 9.35 -6.76
C PRO A 114 7.09 8.36 -5.85
N ASN A 115 7.65 8.88 -4.75
CA ASN A 115 8.25 8.05 -3.70
C ASN A 115 7.26 7.08 -3.05
N ILE A 116 5.96 7.40 -3.12
CA ILE A 116 4.85 6.60 -2.57
C ILE A 116 3.94 6.17 -3.70
N ARG A 117 3.63 4.88 -3.77
CA ARG A 117 2.59 4.33 -4.66
C ARG A 117 1.61 3.49 -3.85
N PHE A 118 0.34 3.88 -3.81
CA PHE A 118 -0.68 3.07 -3.14
C PHE A 118 -0.98 1.81 -3.94
N LEU A 119 -1.27 0.74 -3.22
CA LEU A 119 -1.68 -0.55 -3.78
C LEU A 119 -3.07 -0.89 -3.24
N LEU A 120 -3.70 -1.89 -3.85
CA LEU A 120 -4.87 -2.52 -3.25
C LEU A 120 -4.53 -2.99 -1.82
N PRO A 121 -5.43 -2.79 -0.85
CA PRO A 121 -5.25 -3.25 0.52
C PRO A 121 -5.00 -4.75 0.62
N ALA A 122 -4.36 -5.13 1.71
CA ALA A 122 -4.29 -6.50 2.16
C ALA A 122 -5.59 -6.83 2.90
N PHE A 123 -6.34 -7.80 2.40
CA PHE A 123 -7.58 -8.26 3.01
C PHE A 123 -7.34 -9.51 3.86
N PRO A 124 -8.23 -9.83 4.83
CA PRO A 124 -8.15 -11.07 5.58
C PRO A 124 -8.03 -12.31 4.68
N GLY A 125 -7.08 -13.18 5.00
CA GLY A 125 -6.76 -14.39 4.25
C GLY A 125 -5.30 -14.48 3.79
N LEU A 126 -5.04 -15.40 2.87
CA LEU A 126 -3.70 -15.63 2.33
C LEU A 126 -3.33 -14.53 1.33
N ASN A 127 -2.26 -13.80 1.63
CA ASN A 127 -1.73 -12.73 0.79
C ASN A 127 -0.33 -13.08 0.32
N ARG A 128 -0.06 -12.82 -0.96
CA ARG A 128 1.30 -12.86 -1.52
C ARG A 128 2.02 -11.55 -1.22
N LEU A 129 3.18 -11.65 -0.57
CA LEU A 129 4.12 -10.54 -0.38
C LEU A 129 5.07 -10.44 -1.58
N THR A 130 5.56 -11.58 -2.06
CA THR A 130 6.38 -11.70 -3.29
C THR A 130 5.95 -12.93 -4.09
N GLN A 131 6.73 -13.32 -5.11
CA GLN A 131 6.55 -14.60 -5.80
C GLN A 131 6.81 -15.80 -4.87
N SER A 132 7.70 -15.64 -3.90
CA SER A 132 8.17 -16.72 -3.01
C SER A 132 7.60 -16.61 -1.59
N TRP A 133 7.12 -15.44 -1.16
CA TRP A 133 6.64 -15.22 0.22
C TRP A 133 5.14 -15.00 0.28
N GLU A 134 4.47 -15.75 1.16
CA GLU A 134 3.05 -15.63 1.47
C GLU A 134 2.81 -15.55 2.97
N VAL A 135 1.72 -14.89 3.37
CA VAL A 135 1.35 -14.73 4.79
C VAL A 135 -0.16 -14.71 4.96
N GLN A 136 -0.65 -15.19 6.11
CA GLN A 136 -2.05 -14.99 6.49
C GLN A 136 -2.21 -13.63 7.16
N ILE A 137 -3.09 -12.82 6.62
CA ILE A 137 -3.47 -11.52 7.19
C ILE A 137 -4.84 -11.70 7.86
N GLN A 138 -4.99 -11.16 9.07
CA GLN A 138 -6.22 -11.33 9.86
C GLN A 138 -7.20 -10.18 9.71
N GLU A 139 -6.71 -9.02 9.30
CA GLU A 139 -7.46 -7.77 9.26
C GLU A 139 -7.17 -6.97 7.99
N HIS A 140 -7.97 -5.94 7.75
CA HIS A 140 -7.80 -5.05 6.61
C HIS A 140 -6.62 -4.09 6.84
N LEU A 141 -5.61 -4.15 5.96
CA LEU A 141 -4.42 -3.30 6.00
C LEU A 141 -4.29 -2.50 4.71
N LEU A 142 -4.15 -1.18 4.81
CA LEU A 142 -3.76 -0.33 3.69
C LEU A 142 -2.38 -0.74 3.19
N ARG A 143 -2.11 -0.53 1.89
CA ARG A 143 -0.84 -0.91 1.27
C ARG A 143 -0.25 0.18 0.41
N ARG A 144 1.07 0.33 0.49
CA ARG A 144 1.84 1.21 -0.40
C ARG A 144 3.25 0.68 -0.58
N ILE A 145 3.86 1.03 -1.70
CA ILE A 145 5.32 1.00 -1.83
C ILE A 145 5.82 2.38 -1.45
N GLU A 146 6.81 2.45 -0.58
CA GLU A 146 7.49 3.67 -0.20
C GLU A 146 8.99 3.45 -0.26
N LYS A 147 9.70 4.20 -1.11
CA LYS A 147 11.17 4.07 -1.31
C LYS A 147 11.66 2.62 -1.59
N GLY A 148 10.83 1.82 -2.26
CA GLY A 148 11.15 0.43 -2.59
C GLY A 148 10.70 -0.62 -1.57
N GLU A 149 10.20 -0.20 -0.41
CA GLU A 149 9.71 -1.09 0.63
C GLU A 149 8.19 -1.24 0.56
N LEU A 150 7.68 -2.44 0.83
CA LEU A 150 6.24 -2.65 0.96
C LEU A 150 5.82 -2.30 2.39
N ILE A 151 4.91 -1.33 2.52
CA ILE A 151 4.32 -0.97 3.80
C ILE A 151 2.87 -1.44 3.82
N MET A 152 2.49 -2.15 4.88
CA MET A 152 1.12 -2.56 5.17
C MET A 152 0.71 -2.00 6.52
N TRP A 153 -0.40 -1.25 6.62
CA TRP A 153 -0.72 -0.57 7.88
C TRP A 153 -2.20 -0.29 8.10
N ARG A 154 -2.52 -0.06 9.36
CA ARG A 154 -3.72 0.62 9.86
C ARG A 154 -3.33 1.40 11.13
N PRO A 155 -4.17 2.31 11.67
CA PRO A 155 -3.84 3.01 12.91
C PRO A 155 -3.41 2.04 14.02
N GLY A 156 -2.24 2.28 14.61
CA GLY A 156 -1.66 1.47 15.69
C GLY A 156 -0.90 0.21 15.27
N LEU A 157 -0.84 -0.14 13.97
CA LEU A 157 -0.09 -1.30 13.49
C LEU A 157 0.50 -1.04 12.09
N THR A 158 1.82 -1.15 11.97
CA THR A 158 2.54 -0.96 10.71
C THR A 158 3.55 -2.08 10.48
N PHE A 159 3.53 -2.67 9.28
CA PHE A 159 4.53 -3.62 8.81
C PHE A 159 5.35 -2.95 7.70
N TYR A 160 6.66 -2.85 7.89
CA TYR A 160 7.64 -2.57 6.85
C TYR A 160 8.20 -3.89 6.35
N VAL A 161 8.05 -4.18 5.06
CA VAL A 161 8.44 -5.45 4.46
C VAL A 161 9.46 -5.19 3.35
N THR A 162 10.63 -5.80 3.51
CA THR A 162 11.74 -5.72 2.55
C THR A 162 12.11 -7.14 2.14
N CYS A 163 12.23 -7.37 0.84
CA CYS A 163 12.55 -8.67 0.26
C CYS A 163 13.67 -8.53 -0.76
N PHE A 164 14.60 -9.48 -0.78
CA PHE A 164 15.64 -9.55 -1.80
C PHE A 164 16.09 -10.99 -2.01
N VAL A 165 16.85 -11.21 -3.08
CA VAL A 165 17.50 -12.49 -3.38
C VAL A 165 19.01 -12.27 -3.28
N SER A 166 19.66 -13.03 -2.41
CA SER A 166 21.11 -13.14 -2.34
C SER A 166 21.57 -14.27 -3.25
N ASN A 167 22.50 -13.96 -4.16
CA ASN A 167 23.06 -14.93 -5.11
C ASN A 167 24.43 -15.47 -4.66
N ASP A 168 25.06 -14.84 -3.67
CA ASP A 168 26.46 -15.06 -3.33
C ASP A 168 26.65 -15.85 -2.03
N GLN A 169 25.57 -16.06 -1.27
CA GLN A 169 25.61 -16.70 0.04
C GLN A 169 24.52 -17.76 0.15
N ASP A 170 24.86 -18.90 0.78
CA ASP A 170 23.87 -19.89 1.17
C ASP A 170 23.07 -19.45 2.39
N GLU A 171 21.96 -20.15 2.66
CA GLU A 171 21.07 -19.84 3.80
C GLU A 171 21.79 -19.84 5.15
N ARG A 172 22.78 -20.73 5.35
CA ARG A 172 23.49 -20.83 6.64
C ARG A 172 24.38 -19.62 6.87
N ALA A 173 25.06 -19.15 5.83
CA ALA A 173 25.87 -17.94 5.88
C ALA A 173 24.99 -16.71 6.12
N LEU A 174 23.88 -16.56 5.38
CA LEU A 174 22.93 -15.45 5.56
C LEU A 174 22.39 -15.40 7.00
N VAL A 175 21.99 -16.55 7.55
CA VAL A 175 21.51 -16.66 8.92
C VAL A 175 22.61 -16.30 9.92
N ALA A 176 23.85 -16.76 9.71
CA ALA A 176 24.96 -16.48 10.61
C ALA A 176 25.30 -14.99 10.62
N ASP A 177 25.39 -14.36 9.44
CA ASP A 177 25.68 -12.93 9.28
C ASP A 177 24.56 -12.10 9.94
N PHE A 178 23.30 -12.41 9.64
CA PHE A 178 22.15 -11.71 10.24
C PHE A 178 22.17 -11.80 11.77
N MET A 179 22.50 -12.95 12.34
CA MET A 179 22.58 -13.12 13.80
C MET A 179 23.64 -12.22 14.45
N THR A 180 24.67 -11.78 13.70
CA THR A 180 25.67 -10.83 14.20
C THR A 180 25.18 -9.38 14.20
N ASP A 181 24.21 -9.07 13.35
CA ASP A 181 23.61 -7.74 13.21
C ASP A 181 22.45 -7.49 14.18
N ILE A 182 21.93 -8.54 14.84
CA ILE A 182 20.84 -8.40 15.82
C ILE A 182 21.30 -7.48 16.96
N SER A 183 20.46 -6.49 17.28
CA SER A 183 20.69 -5.55 18.37
C SER A 183 20.97 -6.27 19.70
N LYS A 184 21.92 -5.74 20.47
CA LYS A 184 22.22 -6.23 21.84
C LYS A 184 21.05 -6.05 22.80
N ASN A 185 20.12 -5.15 22.48
CA ASN A 185 18.91 -4.89 23.26
C ASN A 185 17.72 -5.71 22.77
N ALA A 186 17.93 -6.65 21.83
CA ALA A 186 16.86 -7.54 21.38
C ALA A 186 16.41 -8.44 22.52
N GLU A 187 15.11 -8.55 22.69
CA GLU A 187 14.47 -9.42 23.66
C GLU A 187 13.68 -10.53 22.96
N ASN A 188 13.36 -11.59 23.69
CA ASN A 188 12.54 -12.71 23.18
C ASN A 188 13.03 -13.29 21.84
N LEU A 189 14.35 -13.32 21.63
CA LEU A 189 14.97 -13.87 20.43
C LEU A 189 14.58 -15.34 20.26
N PHE A 190 14.03 -15.64 19.10
CA PHE A 190 13.54 -16.95 18.73
C PHE A 190 14.03 -17.30 17.32
N VAL A 191 14.63 -18.48 17.19
CA VAL A 191 15.10 -19.02 15.92
C VAL A 191 14.42 -20.37 15.68
N GLU A 192 13.73 -20.51 14.56
CA GLU A 192 13.04 -21.73 14.17
C GLU A 192 13.47 -22.16 12.78
N ARG A 193 13.91 -23.41 12.69
CA ARG A 193 14.33 -24.03 11.43
C ARG A 193 13.27 -25.03 11.02
N SER A 194 12.62 -24.76 9.89
CA SER A 194 11.68 -25.68 9.28
C SER A 194 12.33 -26.41 8.10
N ARG A 195 11.55 -27.24 7.39
CA ARG A 195 12.00 -27.82 6.11
C ARG A 195 12.02 -26.80 4.96
N SER A 196 11.26 -25.72 5.09
CA SER A 196 10.99 -24.79 3.99
C SER A 196 11.77 -23.48 4.09
N PHE A 197 12.13 -23.05 5.29
CA PHE A 197 12.93 -21.84 5.54
C PHE A 197 13.35 -21.78 7.02
N THR A 198 14.38 -20.99 7.32
CA THR A 198 14.73 -20.57 8.69
C THR A 198 14.04 -19.24 9.01
N GLN A 199 13.34 -19.17 10.14
CA GLN A 199 12.74 -17.94 10.68
C GLN A 199 13.49 -17.46 11.92
N ILE A 200 13.75 -16.16 11.98
CA ILE A 200 14.29 -15.48 13.16
C ILE A 200 13.32 -14.39 13.58
N ARG A 201 13.03 -14.28 14.88
CA ARG A 201 12.16 -13.26 15.46
C ARG A 201 12.73 -12.70 16.74
N TYR A 202 12.54 -11.41 16.98
CA TYR A 202 12.87 -10.80 18.26
C TYR A 202 12.02 -9.54 18.48
N ASP A 203 11.87 -9.16 19.73
CA ASP A 203 11.30 -7.87 20.12
C ASP A 203 12.41 -6.84 20.29
N LEU A 204 12.14 -5.59 19.95
CA LEU A 204 13.06 -4.48 20.19
C LEU A 204 12.24 -3.22 20.47
N ILE A 205 12.67 -2.46 21.47
CA ILE A 205 12.18 -1.10 21.72
C ILE A 205 13.20 -0.13 21.15
N GLU A 206 12.78 0.66 20.17
CA GLU A 206 13.61 1.68 19.53
C GLU A 206 13.28 3.06 20.08
N SER A 207 14.24 3.99 19.99
CA SER A 207 13.99 5.40 20.26
C SER A 207 13.91 6.14 18.93
N VAL A 208 12.71 6.59 18.56
CA VAL A 208 12.45 7.33 17.31
C VAL A 208 11.96 8.72 17.69
N GLU A 209 12.71 9.75 17.29
CA GLU A 209 12.38 11.16 17.61
C GLU A 209 12.13 11.43 19.12
N GLY A 210 12.80 10.66 19.99
CA GLY A 210 12.68 10.77 21.45
C GLY A 210 11.48 10.02 22.05
N GLN A 211 10.74 9.26 21.26
CA GLN A 211 9.66 8.38 21.73
C GLN A 211 10.09 6.91 21.64
N GLU A 212 9.66 6.12 22.61
CA GLU A 212 9.85 4.67 22.57
C GLU A 212 8.86 4.04 21.59
N GLN A 213 9.38 3.33 20.60
CA GLN A 213 8.60 2.60 19.63
C GLN A 213 8.84 1.10 19.83
N LYS A 214 7.78 0.37 20.19
CA LYS A 214 7.84 -1.08 20.30
C LYS A 214 7.75 -1.71 18.91
N GLY A 215 8.63 -2.66 18.64
CA GLY A 215 8.67 -3.41 17.40
C GLY A 215 8.90 -4.90 17.61
N VAL A 216 8.39 -5.70 16.66
CA VAL A 216 8.75 -7.11 16.48
C VAL A 216 9.40 -7.24 15.11
N TYR A 217 10.59 -7.82 15.07
CA TYR A 217 11.33 -8.05 13.86
C TYR A 217 11.21 -9.52 13.45
N ILE A 218 10.93 -9.76 12.19
CA ILE A 218 10.72 -11.09 11.63
C ILE A 218 11.58 -11.21 10.39
N SER A 219 12.43 -12.22 10.34
CA SER A 219 13.26 -12.52 9.17
C SER A 219 13.07 -13.96 8.73
N GLY A 220 13.02 -14.19 7.43
CA GLY A 220 12.88 -15.51 6.81
C GLY A 220 13.95 -15.72 5.73
N PHE A 221 14.56 -16.90 5.72
CA PHE A 221 15.68 -17.25 4.84
C PHE A 221 15.44 -18.61 4.18
N SER A 222 15.46 -18.68 2.85
CA SER A 222 15.43 -19.94 2.10
C SER A 222 15.99 -19.77 0.70
N ASP A 223 16.91 -20.64 0.27
CA ASP A 223 17.44 -20.66 -1.11
C ASP A 223 17.82 -19.26 -1.64
N GLY A 224 18.56 -18.49 -0.84
CA GLY A 224 18.95 -17.11 -1.16
C GLY A 224 17.83 -16.08 -1.08
N ASN A 225 16.56 -16.47 -1.02
CA ASN A 225 15.43 -15.57 -0.81
C ASN A 225 15.38 -15.14 0.65
N VAL A 226 15.39 -13.83 0.86
CA VAL A 226 15.34 -13.21 2.18
C VAL A 226 14.13 -12.29 2.27
N ILE A 227 13.42 -12.36 3.40
CA ILE A 227 12.40 -11.40 3.80
C ILE A 227 12.75 -10.85 5.18
N HIS A 228 12.72 -9.53 5.31
CA HIS A 228 12.82 -8.83 6.59
C HIS A 228 11.56 -8.01 6.80
N ILE A 229 11.03 -8.06 8.03
CA ILE A 229 9.82 -7.38 8.41
C ILE A 229 10.05 -6.70 9.76
N ALA A 230 9.92 -5.37 9.79
CA ALA A 230 9.81 -4.61 11.02
C ALA A 230 8.33 -4.29 11.25
N ALA A 231 7.77 -4.79 12.35
CA ALA A 231 6.37 -4.61 12.68
C ALA A 231 6.23 -3.79 13.96
N TYR A 232 5.74 -2.56 13.83
CA TYR A 232 5.56 -1.61 14.92
C TYR A 232 4.10 -1.57 15.38
N TYR A 233 3.91 -1.43 16.68
CA TYR A 233 2.58 -1.45 17.29
C TYR A 233 2.46 -0.52 18.49
N ASP A 234 1.25 -0.01 18.71
CA ASP A 234 0.96 0.93 19.80
C ASP A 234 0.48 0.22 21.07
N GLN A 235 -0.23 -0.91 20.95
CA GLN A 235 -0.86 -1.62 22.06
C GLN A 235 -0.59 -3.14 22.00
N GLU A 236 -0.63 -3.82 23.15
CA GLU A 236 -0.30 -5.25 23.26
C GLU A 236 -1.19 -6.21 22.41
N PRO A 237 -2.49 -5.95 22.16
CA PRO A 237 -3.29 -6.79 21.26
C PRO A 237 -2.70 -6.91 19.85
N GLU A 238 -2.16 -5.81 19.30
CA GLU A 238 -1.49 -5.77 18.00
C GLU A 238 -0.25 -6.67 17.97
N ARG A 239 0.48 -6.76 19.08
CA ARG A 239 1.61 -7.69 19.18
C ARG A 239 1.18 -9.14 18.95
N THR A 240 -0.02 -9.51 19.40
CA THR A 240 -0.57 -10.86 19.14
C THR A 240 -0.88 -11.08 17.66
N ILE A 241 -1.37 -10.04 16.96
CA ILE A 241 -1.59 -10.06 15.51
C ILE A 241 -0.26 -10.25 14.79
N ILE A 242 0.78 -9.53 15.18
CA ILE A 242 2.12 -9.67 14.61
C ILE A 242 2.69 -11.09 14.82
N GLN A 243 2.50 -11.66 16.02
CA GLN A 243 2.93 -13.04 16.28
C GLN A 243 2.20 -14.05 15.39
N SER A 244 0.89 -13.87 15.18
CA SER A 244 0.13 -14.72 14.27
C SER A 244 0.58 -14.53 12.82
N PHE A 245 0.82 -13.29 12.41
CA PHE A 245 1.37 -12.96 11.10
C PHE A 245 2.69 -13.72 10.89
N ALA A 246 3.62 -13.61 11.83
CA ALA A 246 4.93 -14.25 11.77
C ALA A 246 4.83 -15.78 11.69
N ARG A 247 3.98 -16.40 12.51
CA ARG A 247 3.74 -17.86 12.49
C ARG A 247 3.11 -18.35 11.19
N SER A 248 2.42 -17.48 10.47
CA SER A 248 1.74 -17.83 9.21
C SER A 248 2.58 -17.59 7.96
N LEU A 249 3.78 -17.02 8.10
CA LEU A 249 4.70 -16.78 7.00
C LEU A 249 5.11 -18.10 6.34
N ARG A 250 5.07 -18.12 5.00
CA ARG A 250 5.37 -19.30 4.17
C ARG A 250 6.32 -18.92 3.07
N PHE A 251 7.30 -19.80 2.84
CA PHE A 251 8.12 -19.79 1.65
C PHE A 251 7.55 -20.74 0.60
N ARG A 252 7.56 -20.31 -0.65
CA ARG A 252 7.15 -21.05 -1.84
C ARG A 252 8.36 -21.21 -2.76
N SER A 253 8.78 -22.45 -2.93
CA SER A 253 9.72 -22.91 -3.96
C SER A 253 9.10 -22.84 -5.35
#